data_AF-A0AAV9FTI7-F1
#
_entry.id   AF-A0AAV9FTI7-F1
#
_cell.length_a   1.000
_cell.length_b   1.000
_cell.length_c   1.000
_cell.angle_alpha   90.00
_cell.angle_beta   90.00
_cell.angle_gamma   90.00
#
_symmetry.space_group_name_H-M   'P 1'
#
loop_
_entity.id
_entity.type
_entity.pdbx_description
1 polymer ?
#
loop_
_entity_poly.entity_id
_entity_poly.type
_entity_poly.pdbx_seq_one_letter_code
_entity_poly.pdbx_strand_id
1 'polypeptide(L)'
;MQNAMNKVKFSRFYLHVDQQLEASHPLQDPLKNKILSVQGSKPTMVAYGIGSIESDPQPRLELSLAILLARHLGIHRLEVFDPVLSSIECRVIVSLGCAVFSINEHCRRAVTGPTLFFMPHCCRWMFDNLLGANWSASQLNRITVLGNTFRASSALGLESWRRGPGTRCGWHGEWRGTRSAC
;
A
#
# COMPACT_ATOMS: atom_id res chain seq x y z
N MET A 1 -17.68 -5.16 -3.15
CA MET A 1 -16.31 -5.69 -3.09
C MET A 1 -16.13 -7.03 -3.81
N GLN A 2 -16.96 -8.05 -3.60
CA GLN A 2 -16.77 -9.38 -4.21
C GLN A 2 -16.60 -9.37 -5.75
N ASN A 3 -17.40 -8.58 -6.46
CA ASN A 3 -17.27 -8.44 -7.92
C ASN A 3 -15.90 -7.88 -8.34
N ALA A 4 -15.36 -6.91 -7.61
CA ALA A 4 -14.04 -6.35 -7.88
C ALA A 4 -12.94 -7.38 -7.62
N MET A 5 -13.04 -8.15 -6.53
CA MET A 5 -12.10 -9.24 -6.22
C MET A 5 -12.10 -10.31 -7.30
N ASN A 6 -13.27 -10.75 -7.75
CA ASN A 6 -13.38 -11.72 -8.85
C ASN A 6 -12.80 -11.15 -10.14
N LYS A 7 -13.11 -9.88 -10.47
CA LYS A 7 -12.57 -9.21 -11.66
C LYS A 7 -11.04 -9.16 -11.65
N VAL A 8 -10.42 -8.83 -10.52
CA VAL A 8 -8.95 -8.85 -10.40
C VAL A 8 -8.43 -10.27 -10.48
N LYS A 9 -8.97 -11.20 -9.68
CA LYS A 9 -8.52 -12.60 -9.60
C LYS A 9 -8.47 -13.30 -10.97
N PHE A 10 -9.46 -13.05 -11.83
CA PHE A 10 -9.55 -13.67 -13.15
C PHE A 10 -9.02 -12.78 -14.28
N SER A 11 -8.42 -11.63 -13.96
CA SER A 11 -7.79 -10.78 -14.96
C SER A 11 -6.50 -11.39 -15.47
N ARG A 12 -6.18 -11.16 -16.76
CA ARG A 12 -4.86 -11.51 -17.33
C ARG A 12 -3.70 -10.91 -16.54
N PHE A 13 -3.91 -9.71 -16.01
CA PHE A 13 -2.94 -9.02 -15.16
C PHE A 13 -2.60 -9.85 -13.92
N TYR A 14 -3.61 -10.24 -13.13
CA TYR A 14 -3.35 -10.97 -11.89
C TYR A 14 -2.82 -12.37 -12.16
N LEU A 15 -3.33 -13.07 -13.17
CA LEU A 15 -2.81 -14.39 -13.55
C LEU A 15 -1.34 -14.33 -13.96
N HIS A 16 -0.92 -13.26 -14.64
CA HIS A 16 0.49 -13.05 -14.97
C HIS A 16 1.33 -12.77 -13.71
N VAL A 17 0.84 -11.93 -12.79
CA VAL A 17 1.51 -11.66 -11.50
C VAL A 17 1.66 -12.94 -10.69
N ASP A 18 0.57 -13.71 -10.56
CA ASP A 18 0.53 -15.00 -9.88
C ASP A 18 1.54 -15.98 -10.49
N GLN A 19 1.57 -16.08 -11.82
CA GLN A 19 2.56 -16.90 -12.53
C GLN A 19 4.00 -16.44 -12.28
N GLN A 20 4.29 -15.14 -12.26
CA GLN A 20 5.64 -14.64 -11.99
C GLN A 20 6.09 -14.92 -10.55
N LEU A 21 5.17 -14.83 -9.59
CA LEU A 21 5.41 -15.17 -8.19
C LEU A 21 5.59 -16.69 -7.97
N GLU A 22 4.94 -17.54 -8.76
CA GLU A 22 5.11 -19.01 -8.69
C GLU A 22 6.28 -19.55 -9.50
N ALA A 23 6.55 -18.98 -10.68
CA ALA A 23 7.61 -19.44 -11.59
C ALA A 23 9.01 -19.03 -11.14
N SER A 24 9.11 -18.08 -10.21
CA SER A 24 10.38 -17.71 -9.62
C SER A 24 10.77 -18.78 -8.59
N HIS A 25 11.94 -19.41 -8.80
CA HIS A 25 12.46 -20.42 -7.89
C HIS A 25 12.47 -19.83 -6.46
N PRO A 26 12.16 -20.58 -5.38
CA PRO A 26 12.13 -20.02 -4.03
C PRO A 26 13.44 -19.35 -3.62
N LEU A 27 14.58 -19.73 -4.20
CA LEU A 27 15.89 -19.09 -3.99
C LEU A 27 16.15 -17.86 -4.89
N GLN A 28 15.26 -17.56 -5.83
CA GLN A 28 15.40 -16.53 -6.87
C GLN A 28 14.29 -15.48 -6.87
N ASP A 29 13.13 -15.69 -6.21
CA ASP A 29 12.13 -14.62 -6.06
C ASP A 29 12.59 -13.61 -5.01
N PRO A 30 13.04 -12.39 -5.37
CA PRO A 30 13.52 -11.42 -4.41
C PRO A 30 12.38 -10.92 -3.50
N LEU A 31 11.12 -10.98 -3.95
CA LEU A 31 9.96 -10.53 -3.18
C LEU A 31 9.54 -11.56 -2.16
N LYS A 32 9.25 -12.82 -2.57
CA LYS A 32 8.95 -13.90 -1.63
C LYS A 32 10.10 -14.11 -0.67
N ASN A 33 11.36 -14.09 -1.13
CA ASN A 33 12.49 -14.18 -0.21
C ASN A 33 12.55 -12.99 0.74
N LYS A 34 12.46 -11.74 0.28
CA LYS A 34 12.56 -10.60 1.20
C LYS A 34 11.42 -10.57 2.23
N ILE A 35 10.23 -11.03 1.86
CA ILE A 35 9.05 -11.05 2.73
C ILE A 35 9.03 -12.29 3.65
N LEU A 36 9.46 -13.46 3.16
CA LEU A 36 9.31 -14.77 3.83
C LEU A 36 10.63 -15.37 4.34
N SER A 37 11.81 -14.81 4.01
CA SER A 37 13.13 -15.37 4.37
C SER A 37 13.41 -15.42 5.85
N VAL A 38 12.70 -14.65 6.67
CA VAL A 38 12.91 -14.64 8.11
C VAL A 38 12.01 -15.72 8.72
N GLN A 39 12.59 -16.89 9.02
CA GLN A 39 11.89 -17.96 9.72
C GLN A 39 11.28 -17.45 11.03
N GLY A 40 9.99 -17.76 11.25
CA GLY A 40 9.23 -17.30 12.40
C GLY A 40 8.73 -15.85 12.31
N SER A 41 9.05 -15.12 11.24
CA SER A 41 8.48 -13.78 11.02
C SER A 41 7.01 -13.85 10.61
N LYS A 42 6.25 -12.83 11.02
CA LYS A 42 4.86 -12.61 10.64
C LYS A 42 4.82 -11.39 9.71
N PRO A 43 5.03 -11.56 8.39
CA PRO A 43 5.13 -10.43 7.49
C PRO A 43 3.81 -9.64 7.47
N THR A 44 3.93 -8.33 7.43
CA THR A 44 2.79 -7.41 7.42
C THR A 44 2.69 -6.66 6.10
N MET A 45 1.48 -6.26 5.71
CA MET A 45 1.25 -5.35 4.62
C MET A 45 0.54 -4.10 5.14
N VAL A 46 0.98 -2.93 4.69
CA VAL A 46 0.32 -1.65 5.00
C VAL A 46 -0.07 -1.00 3.68
N ALA A 47 -1.36 -0.78 3.48
CA ALA A 47 -1.92 -0.11 2.31
C ALA A 47 -2.27 1.34 2.66
N TYR A 48 -1.60 2.28 1.99
CA TYR A 48 -1.89 3.71 2.09
C TYR A 48 -2.44 4.25 0.78
N GLY A 49 -3.40 5.17 0.87
CA GLY A 49 -3.84 5.91 -0.31
C GLY A 49 -4.71 5.08 -1.26
N ILE A 50 -5.55 4.20 -0.71
CA ILE A 50 -6.49 3.39 -1.50
C ILE A 50 -7.62 4.24 -2.07
N GLY A 51 -8.05 5.29 -1.36
CA GLY A 51 -9.24 6.07 -1.67
C GLY A 51 -10.55 5.43 -1.20
N SER A 52 -11.67 6.10 -1.48
CA SER A 52 -13.00 5.63 -1.10
C SER A 52 -13.49 4.52 -2.04
N ILE A 53 -13.80 3.37 -1.45
CA ILE A 53 -14.32 2.18 -2.14
C ILE A 53 -15.82 2.28 -2.43
N GLU A 54 -16.51 3.21 -1.79
CA GLU A 54 -17.90 3.54 -2.06
C GLU A 54 -18.03 4.40 -3.32
N SER A 55 -17.32 5.54 -3.36
CA SER A 55 -17.43 6.53 -4.45
C SER A 55 -16.81 6.06 -5.76
N ASP A 56 -15.70 5.31 -5.71
CA ASP A 56 -14.87 5.10 -6.89
C ASP A 56 -14.65 3.62 -7.22
N PRO A 57 -14.65 3.23 -8.51
CA PRO A 57 -14.41 1.84 -8.92
C PRO A 57 -12.95 1.42 -8.79
N GLN A 58 -12.02 2.36 -8.90
CA GLN A 58 -10.58 2.10 -8.89
C GLN A 58 -10.06 1.66 -7.50
N PRO A 59 -10.37 2.36 -6.39
CA PRO A 59 -10.06 1.92 -5.02
C PRO A 59 -10.52 0.49 -4.71
N ARG A 60 -11.67 0.08 -5.26
CA ARG A 60 -12.17 -1.30 -5.10
C ARG A 60 -11.28 -2.32 -5.77
N LEU A 61 -10.72 -2.01 -6.93
CA LEU A 61 -9.78 -2.90 -7.65
C LEU A 61 -8.42 -2.94 -6.94
N GLU A 62 -7.93 -1.81 -6.47
CA GLU A 62 -6.66 -1.71 -5.74
C GLU A 62 -6.71 -2.45 -4.41
N LEU A 63 -7.76 -2.25 -3.61
CA LEU A 63 -7.96 -3.01 -2.38
C LEU A 63 -8.10 -4.51 -2.67
N SER A 64 -8.81 -4.87 -3.75
CA SER A 64 -8.93 -6.26 -4.18
C SER A 64 -7.57 -6.88 -4.52
N LEU A 65 -6.71 -6.13 -5.21
CA LEU A 65 -5.36 -6.55 -5.53
C LEU A 65 -4.51 -6.71 -4.27
N ALA A 66 -4.55 -5.75 -3.34
CA ALA A 66 -3.82 -5.82 -2.07
C ALA A 66 -4.22 -7.06 -1.26
N ILE A 67 -5.53 -7.36 -1.16
CA ILE A 67 -6.03 -8.56 -0.48
C ILE A 67 -5.54 -9.84 -1.16
N LEU A 68 -5.59 -9.92 -2.49
CA LEU A 68 -5.15 -11.10 -3.24
C LEU A 68 -3.64 -11.33 -3.10
N LEU A 69 -2.85 -10.26 -3.20
CA LEU A 69 -1.40 -10.32 -2.96
C LEU A 69 -1.07 -10.71 -1.53
N ALA A 70 -1.79 -10.17 -0.54
CA ALA A 70 -1.59 -10.53 0.86
C ALA A 70 -1.81 -12.03 1.09
N ARG A 71 -2.85 -12.61 0.47
CA ARG A 71 -3.13 -14.04 0.52
C ARG A 71 -2.04 -14.86 -0.17
N HIS A 72 -1.65 -14.47 -1.38
CA HIS A 72 -0.64 -15.18 -2.16
C HIS A 72 0.73 -15.17 -1.46
N LEU A 73 1.12 -14.04 -0.88
CA LEU A 73 2.41 -13.86 -0.20
C LEU A 73 2.42 -14.33 1.25
N GLY A 74 1.33 -14.93 1.76
CA GLY A 74 1.26 -15.39 3.15
C GLY A 74 1.38 -14.26 4.18
N ILE A 75 0.92 -13.05 3.84
CA ILE A 75 0.93 -11.91 4.75
C ILE A 75 0.04 -12.19 5.95
N HIS A 76 0.61 -12.07 7.14
CA HIS A 76 -0.09 -12.33 8.40
C HIS A 76 -1.15 -11.27 8.70
N ARG A 77 -0.87 -10.00 8.38
CA ARG A 77 -1.80 -8.90 8.63
C ARG A 77 -1.70 -7.83 7.55
N LEU A 78 -2.85 -7.50 6.95
CA LEU A 78 -3.03 -6.37 6.04
C LEU A 78 -3.72 -5.23 6.80
N GLU A 79 -3.03 -4.11 6.93
CA GLU A 79 -3.55 -2.87 7.50
C GLU A 79 -3.83 -1.85 6.40
N VAL A 80 -4.97 -1.17 6.48
CA VAL A 80 -5.39 -0.16 5.50
C VAL A 80 -5.59 1.17 6.20
N PHE A 81 -5.11 2.25 5.59
CA PHE A 81 -5.45 3.61 5.99
C PHE A 81 -5.58 4.51 4.77
N ASP A 82 -6.68 5.27 4.78
CA ASP A 82 -6.87 6.42 3.91
C ASP A 82 -7.80 7.40 4.63
N PRO A 83 -7.45 8.70 4.72
CA PRO A 83 -8.26 9.69 5.45
C PRO A 83 -9.65 9.90 4.86
N VAL A 84 -9.92 9.44 3.64
CA VAL A 84 -11.23 9.59 2.99
C VAL A 84 -12.18 8.43 3.26
N LEU A 85 -11.73 7.36 3.94
CA LEU A 85 -12.60 6.24 4.28
C LEU A 85 -13.67 6.68 5.28
N SER A 86 -14.90 6.26 5.03
CA SER A 86 -16.00 6.39 5.97
C SER A 86 -16.02 5.22 6.98
N SER A 87 -16.75 5.40 8.08
CA SER A 87 -16.93 4.33 9.06
C SER A 87 -17.59 3.07 8.49
N ILE A 88 -18.44 3.21 7.46
CA ILE A 88 -19.08 2.08 6.76
C ILE A 88 -18.02 1.32 5.97
N GLU A 89 -17.18 2.03 5.22
CA GLU A 89 -16.10 1.43 4.45
C GLU A 89 -15.06 0.76 5.36
N CYS A 90 -14.73 1.37 6.51
CA CYS A 90 -13.89 0.73 7.53
C CYS A 90 -14.46 -0.64 7.93
N ARG A 91 -15.77 -0.71 8.24
CA ARG A 91 -16.43 -1.98 8.60
C ARG A 91 -16.39 -3.01 7.47
N VAL A 92 -16.59 -2.58 6.22
CA VAL A 92 -16.47 -3.46 5.05
C VAL A 92 -15.05 -4.00 4.93
N ILE A 93 -14.02 -3.15 5.05
CA ILE A 93 -12.61 -3.57 4.99
C ILE A 93 -12.28 -4.57 6.10
N VAL A 94 -12.76 -4.32 7.33
CA VAL A 94 -12.60 -5.26 8.44
C VAL A 94 -13.28 -6.59 8.16
N SER A 95 -14.50 -6.59 7.60
CA SER A 95 -15.22 -7.82 7.25
C SER A 95 -14.50 -8.66 6.17
N LEU A 96 -13.61 -8.04 5.38
CA LEU A 96 -12.78 -8.72 4.39
C LEU A 96 -11.50 -9.36 4.99
N GLY A 97 -11.31 -9.28 6.31
CA GLY A 97 -10.15 -9.82 7.03
C GLY A 97 -8.95 -8.87 7.09
N CYS A 98 -9.14 -7.59 6.79
CA CYS A 98 -8.12 -6.56 6.94
C CYS A 98 -8.26 -5.87 8.31
N ALA A 99 -7.24 -5.16 8.73
CA ALA A 99 -7.34 -4.19 9.81
C ALA A 99 -7.38 -2.77 9.23
N VAL A 100 -8.08 -1.87 9.93
CA VAL A 100 -8.06 -0.44 9.63
C VAL A 100 -7.56 0.27 10.87
N PHE A 101 -6.65 1.22 10.72
CA PHE A 101 -6.21 2.07 11.82
C PHE A 101 -6.78 3.47 11.64
N SER A 102 -6.99 4.16 12.76
CA SER A 102 -7.64 5.46 12.80
C SER A 102 -6.64 6.61 12.66
N ILE A 103 -5.40 6.43 13.08
CA ILE A 103 -4.44 7.53 13.20
C ILE A 103 -3.72 7.79 11.87
N ASN A 104 -3.74 9.04 11.41
CA ASN A 104 -2.92 9.48 10.30
C ASN A 104 -1.45 9.56 10.71
N GLU A 105 -0.69 8.52 10.38
CA GLU A 105 0.76 8.47 10.65
C GLU A 105 1.58 9.29 9.64
N HIS A 106 0.94 9.94 8.65
CA HIS A 106 1.61 10.63 7.54
C HIS A 106 2.64 9.75 6.82
N CYS A 107 2.35 8.45 6.72
CA CYS A 107 3.25 7.42 6.18
C CYS A 107 4.58 7.25 6.94
N ARG A 108 4.70 7.72 8.19
CA ARG A 108 5.89 7.56 9.03
C ARG A 108 5.87 6.25 9.84
N ARG A 109 5.39 5.15 9.24
CA ARG A 109 5.31 3.85 9.92
C ARG A 109 6.71 3.28 10.12
N ALA A 110 7.12 3.14 11.37
CA ALA A 110 8.33 2.41 11.73
C ALA A 110 8.13 0.90 11.57
N VAL A 111 9.06 0.21 10.90
CA VAL A 111 8.98 -1.24 10.68
C VAL A 111 9.60 -2.02 11.83
N THR A 112 8.86 -3.00 12.32
CA THR A 112 9.32 -3.95 13.35
C THR A 112 9.75 -5.30 12.75
N GLY A 113 9.30 -5.61 11.54
CA GLY A 113 9.63 -6.82 10.78
C GLY A 113 9.43 -6.62 9.27
N PRO A 114 9.55 -7.69 8.45
CA PRO A 114 9.31 -7.62 7.01
C PRO A 114 7.93 -7.02 6.70
N THR A 115 7.92 -5.88 6.02
CA THR A 115 6.71 -5.10 5.77
C THR A 115 6.62 -4.71 4.31
N LEU A 116 5.51 -5.09 3.67
CA LEU A 116 5.14 -4.67 2.32
C LEU A 116 4.23 -3.43 2.38
N PHE A 117 4.70 -2.31 1.86
CA PHE A 117 3.88 -1.11 1.71
C PHE A 117 3.22 -1.10 0.33
N PHE A 118 1.89 -1.14 0.29
CA PHE A 118 1.09 -1.01 -0.93
C PHE A 118 0.64 0.45 -1.07
N MET A 119 1.20 1.14 -2.07
CA MET A 119 1.14 2.60 -2.21
C MET A 119 0.83 2.98 -3.67
N PRO A 120 -0.33 2.57 -4.22
CA PRO A 120 -0.62 2.63 -5.66
C PRO A 120 -0.70 4.06 -6.20
N HIS A 121 -1.10 5.02 -5.36
CA HIS A 121 -1.27 6.42 -5.74
C HIS A 121 -0.61 7.40 -4.78
N CYS A 122 0.56 7.05 -4.28
CA CYS A 122 1.24 7.87 -3.29
C CYS A 122 2.04 9.01 -3.93
N CYS A 123 2.04 10.13 -3.24
CA CYS A 123 2.84 11.30 -3.59
C CYS A 123 4.27 11.14 -3.06
N ARG A 124 5.24 11.78 -3.72
CA ARG A 124 6.67 11.68 -3.34
C ARG A 124 6.93 11.87 -1.84
N TRP A 125 6.27 12.85 -1.21
CA TRP A 125 6.45 13.13 0.21
C TRP A 125 6.05 11.98 1.14
N MET A 126 5.12 11.11 0.72
CA MET A 126 4.72 9.92 1.49
C MET A 126 5.84 8.87 1.49
N PHE A 127 6.53 8.69 0.35
CA PHE A 127 7.73 7.87 0.28
C PHE A 127 8.87 8.48 1.10
N ASP A 128 9.09 9.80 1.01
CA ASP A 128 10.11 10.50 1.78
C ASP A 128 9.90 10.30 3.30
N ASN A 129 8.66 10.38 3.78
CA ASN A 129 8.30 10.13 5.18
C ASN A 129 8.52 8.68 5.61
N LEU A 130 8.11 7.72 4.77
CA LEU A 130 8.29 6.29 5.03
C LEU A 130 9.77 5.93 5.17
N LEU A 131 10.58 6.39 4.21
CA LEU A 131 12.01 6.15 4.20
C LEU A 131 12.68 6.87 5.38
N GLY A 132 12.33 8.14 5.64
CA GLY A 132 12.88 8.92 6.74
C GLY A 132 12.59 8.31 8.12
N ALA A 133 11.41 7.73 8.33
CA ALA A 133 11.06 7.05 9.58
C ALA A 133 11.84 5.73 9.80
N ASN A 134 12.51 5.23 8.76
CA ASN A 134 13.19 3.94 8.75
C ASN A 134 14.62 4.07 8.21
N TRP A 135 15.27 5.23 8.37
CA TRP A 135 16.54 5.56 7.70
C TRP A 135 17.77 4.89 8.34
N SER A 136 17.76 3.56 8.37
CA SER A 136 18.86 2.70 8.78
C SER A 136 18.90 1.45 7.90
N ALA A 137 20.09 0.89 7.65
CA ALA A 137 20.23 -0.29 6.80
C ALA A 137 19.36 -1.47 7.28
N SER A 138 19.28 -1.68 8.60
CA SER A 138 18.50 -2.75 9.20
C SER A 138 16.99 -2.57 9.00
N GLN A 139 16.46 -1.35 9.07
CA GLN A 139 15.03 -1.07 8.84
C GLN A 139 14.69 -1.05 7.35
N LEU A 140 15.50 -0.42 6.50
CA LEU A 140 15.27 -0.37 5.05
C LEU A 140 15.30 -1.78 4.42
N ASN A 141 16.13 -2.68 4.94
CA ASN A 141 16.14 -4.08 4.49
C ASN A 141 14.83 -4.84 4.78
N ARG A 142 13.98 -4.33 5.68
CA ARG A 142 12.67 -4.91 5.99
C ARG A 142 11.53 -4.31 5.17
N ILE A 143 11.80 -3.27 4.37
CA ILE A 143 10.77 -2.57 3.59
C ILE A 143 10.73 -3.10 2.17
N THR A 144 9.56 -3.52 1.72
CA THR A 144 9.24 -3.69 0.31
C THR A 144 8.14 -2.71 -0.05
N VAL A 145 8.23 -2.05 -1.19
CA VAL A 145 7.21 -1.07 -1.63
C VAL A 145 6.67 -1.48 -2.99
N LEU A 146 5.35 -1.65 -3.06
CA LEU A 146 4.62 -1.81 -4.31
C LEU A 146 3.77 -0.55 -4.52
N GLY A 147 4.20 0.32 -5.42
CA GLY A 147 3.53 1.60 -5.66
C GLY A 147 3.76 2.15 -7.06
N ASN A 148 3.30 3.38 -7.28
CA ASN A 148 3.54 4.11 -8.53
C ASN A 148 5.04 4.35 -8.76
N THR A 149 5.41 4.48 -10.04
CA THR A 149 6.80 4.82 -10.39
C THR A 149 7.17 6.19 -9.83
N PHE A 150 8.41 6.35 -9.35
CA PHE A 150 8.91 7.65 -8.88
C PHE A 150 8.85 8.74 -9.97
N ARG A 151 8.86 8.35 -11.25
CA ARG A 151 8.68 9.24 -12.40
C ARG A 151 7.23 9.73 -12.57
N ALA A 152 6.22 8.94 -12.24
CA ALA A 152 4.83 9.38 -12.30
C ALA A 152 4.54 10.55 -11.34
N SER A 153 5.38 10.73 -10.30
CA SER A 153 5.29 11.85 -9.37
C SER A 153 5.72 13.20 -9.95
N SER A 154 6.41 13.24 -11.10
CA SER A 154 6.89 14.49 -11.72
C SER A 154 5.89 15.10 -12.72
N ALA A 155 5.01 14.31 -13.33
CA ALA A 155 4.04 14.79 -14.31
C ALA A 155 2.89 15.61 -13.69
N LEU A 156 2.62 15.45 -12.39
CA LEU A 156 1.62 16.22 -11.64
C LEU A 156 2.24 17.32 -10.76
N GLY A 157 3.54 17.64 -10.92
CA GLY A 157 4.29 18.45 -9.94
C GLY A 157 5.31 19.45 -10.48
N LEU A 158 5.45 19.65 -11.79
CA LEU A 158 6.46 20.56 -12.33
C LEU A 158 6.11 22.05 -12.23
N GLU A 159 4.83 22.42 -12.10
CA GLU A 159 4.44 23.83 -11.88
C GLU A 159 4.37 24.23 -10.40
N SER A 160 4.30 23.26 -9.48
CA SER A 160 4.13 23.52 -8.05
C SER A 160 5.44 23.73 -7.29
N TRP A 161 6.59 23.26 -7.81
CA TRP A 161 7.90 23.37 -7.14
C TRP A 161 8.46 24.81 -7.04
N ARG A 162 7.95 25.78 -7.82
CA ARG A 162 8.37 27.19 -7.69
C ARG A 162 7.84 27.89 -6.42
N ARG A 163 6.98 27.26 -5.62
CA ARG A 163 6.30 27.89 -4.46
C ARG A 163 6.67 27.30 -3.08
N GLY A 164 7.83 26.65 -2.95
CA GLY A 164 8.37 26.21 -1.67
C GLY A 164 7.91 24.81 -1.21
N PRO A 165 8.47 24.30 -0.10
CA PRO A 165 8.20 22.94 0.39
C PRO A 165 6.77 22.84 0.91
N GLY A 166 5.83 22.36 0.09
CA GLY A 166 4.43 22.18 0.52
C GLY A 166 3.35 22.03 -0.55
N THR A 167 3.66 22.18 -1.84
CA THR A 167 2.63 22.29 -2.87
C THR A 167 2.24 20.94 -3.52
N ARG A 168 1.08 20.46 -3.08
CA ARG A 168 0.07 19.59 -3.72
C ARG A 168 0.51 18.76 -4.93
N CYS A 169 0.75 17.49 -4.66
CA CYS A 169 0.37 16.40 -5.55
C CYS A 169 -1.17 16.43 -5.70
N GLY A 170 -1.71 16.24 -6.91
CA GLY A 170 -3.14 16.42 -7.26
C GLY A 170 -4.17 15.55 -6.53
N TRP A 171 -3.80 14.94 -5.39
CA TRP A 171 -4.74 14.37 -4.45
C TRP A 171 -5.45 15.48 -3.68
N HIS A 172 -6.76 15.59 -3.88
CA HIS A 172 -7.66 16.43 -3.07
C HIS A 172 -7.84 15.91 -1.63
N GLY A 173 -7.15 14.83 -1.24
CA GLY A 173 -7.28 14.15 0.04
C GLY A 173 -6.49 14.76 1.18
N GLU A 174 -7.16 14.90 2.31
CA GLU A 174 -6.80 15.54 3.59
C GLU A 174 -5.66 14.86 4.37
N TRP A 175 -4.62 14.36 3.70
CA TRP A 175 -3.47 13.71 4.34
C TRP A 175 -2.64 14.63 5.25
N ARG A 176 -2.82 15.96 5.15
CA ARG A 176 -2.16 16.97 6.00
C ARG A 176 -2.99 17.36 7.23
N GLY A 177 -4.23 16.90 7.35
CA GLY A 177 -5.08 17.14 8.52
C GLY A 177 -4.94 16.04 9.58
N THR A 178 -5.51 16.30 10.77
CA THR A 178 -5.59 15.34 11.89
C THR A 178 -6.77 14.37 11.77
N ARG A 179 -7.40 14.27 10.59
CA ARG A 179 -8.58 13.42 10.43
C ARG A 179 -8.21 11.96 10.67
N SER A 180 -9.03 11.31 11.47
CA SER A 180 -8.96 9.89 11.66
C SER A 180 -9.83 9.19 10.60
N ALA A 181 -9.32 8.11 10.01
CA ALA A 181 -10.05 7.36 8.97
C ALA A 181 -11.28 6.64 9.54
N CYS A 182 -11.20 6.33 10.83
CA CYS A 182 -12.25 5.89 11.73
C CYS A 182 -11.83 6.35 13.15
#